data_AF-A0AAU7E5J5-F1
#
_entry.id   AF-A0AAU7E5J5-F1
#
_cell.length_a   1.000
_cell.length_b   1.000
_cell.length_c   1.000
_cell.angle_alpha   90.00
_cell.angle_beta   90.00
_cell.angle_gamma   90.00
#
_symmetry.space_group_name_H-M   'P 1'
#
loop_
_entity.id
_entity.type
_entity.pdbx_description
1 polymer ?
#
loop_
_entity_poly.entity_id
_entity_poly.type
_entity_poly.pdbx_seq_one_letter_code
_entity_poly.pdbx_strand_id
1 'polypeptide(L)'
;MAREKIFIVSFKNLNRWDVTHNQGSDKIDVSKSNYPLVELKNILDYEQPKKYIVSNTNYSDNFAIPVLTAGKTFILGYTDENFGIFNNPPVIIFDDFTTAIQFVDFNFKVKSDALKILKIKDNTKTNIKFYMKS
;
A
#
# COMPACT_ATOMS: atom_id res chain seq x y z
N MET A 1 21.00 1.32 -23.33
CA MET A 1 20.99 1.23 -21.86
C MET A 1 19.80 2.03 -21.33
N ALA A 2 18.73 1.35 -20.93
CA ALA A 2 17.57 2.03 -20.34
C ALA A 2 17.96 2.47 -18.92
N ARG A 3 17.98 3.78 -18.67
CA ARG A 3 18.13 4.31 -17.31
C ARG A 3 16.87 3.92 -16.52
N GLU A 4 17.02 3.17 -15.44
CA GLU A 4 15.93 2.93 -14.49
C GLU A 4 15.36 4.28 -14.06
N LYS A 5 14.09 4.53 -14.40
CA LYS A 5 13.37 5.70 -13.91
C LYS A 5 12.96 5.41 -12.48
N ILE A 6 13.68 5.98 -11.53
CA ILE A 6 13.29 5.98 -10.12
C ILE A 6 12.19 7.03 -9.98
N PHE A 7 10.99 6.61 -9.58
CA PHE A 7 9.88 7.52 -9.30
C PHE A 7 9.84 7.80 -7.80
N ILE A 8 10.01 9.06 -7.42
CA ILE A 8 9.68 9.52 -6.07
C ILE A 8 8.16 9.74 -6.05
N VAL A 9 7.46 8.88 -5.33
CA VAL A 9 6.01 8.95 -5.16
C VAL A 9 5.70 10.02 -4.10
N SER A 10 5.06 11.11 -4.53
CA SER A 10 4.53 12.16 -3.64
C SER A 10 3.02 12.00 -3.50
N PHE A 11 2.53 11.81 -2.28
CA PHE A 11 1.11 11.79 -1.97
C PHE A 11 0.61 13.24 -1.85
N LYS A 12 -0.02 13.79 -2.90
CA LYS A 12 -0.79 15.03 -2.82
C LYS A 12 -2.28 14.70 -2.72
N ASN A 13 -2.98 15.37 -1.80
CA ASN A 13 -4.43 15.28 -1.50
C ASN A 13 -4.89 14.21 -0.49
N LEU A 14 -4.06 13.92 0.50
CA LEU A 14 -4.55 13.53 1.82
C LEU A 14 -4.31 14.74 2.72
N ASN A 15 -5.35 15.24 3.38
CA ASN A 15 -5.23 16.43 4.23
C ASN A 15 -4.26 16.11 5.37
N ARG A 16 -3.02 16.62 5.24
CA ARG A 16 -1.80 16.26 6.00
C ARG A 16 -1.38 14.83 5.63
N TRP A 17 -0.20 14.58 5.06
CA TRP A 17 1.10 14.70 5.72
C TRP A 17 2.25 15.00 4.73
N ASP A 18 3.11 15.93 5.14
CA ASP A 18 4.50 16.01 4.69
C ASP A 18 5.20 14.68 5.02
N VAL A 19 5.87 14.07 4.04
CA VAL A 19 6.70 12.88 4.27
C VAL A 19 7.85 13.27 5.21
N THR A 20 7.74 12.88 6.48
CA THR A 20 8.83 13.00 7.46
C THR A 20 8.80 11.79 8.39
N HIS A 21 9.92 11.07 8.45
CA HIS A 21 10.54 10.60 9.69
C HIS A 21 12.06 10.69 9.50
N ASN A 22 12.58 11.90 9.59
CA ASN A 22 13.75 12.19 10.41
C ASN A 22 13.33 13.45 11.20
N GLN A 23 13.59 13.47 12.50
CA GLN A 23 13.32 14.63 13.33
C GLN A 23 14.01 15.86 12.72
N GLY A 24 13.23 16.82 12.23
CA GLY A 24 13.76 18.02 11.57
C GLY A 24 12.78 18.61 10.56
N SER A 25 12.72 19.92 10.48
CA SER A 25 11.88 20.75 9.63
C SER A 25 12.19 20.67 8.11
N ASP A 26 12.60 19.50 7.61
CA ASP A 26 13.07 19.35 6.24
C ASP A 26 11.90 19.04 5.30
N LYS A 27 11.23 20.09 4.86
CA LYS A 27 10.44 20.02 3.62
C LYS A 27 11.38 19.63 2.49
N ILE A 28 11.15 18.48 1.87
CA ILE A 28 11.87 18.12 0.64
C ILE A 28 11.46 19.13 -0.43
N ASP A 29 12.39 20.01 -0.79
CA ASP A 29 12.22 20.93 -1.90
C ASP A 29 12.29 20.16 -3.21
N VAL A 30 11.13 19.65 -3.64
CA VAL A 30 10.97 18.91 -4.89
C VAL A 30 11.27 19.74 -6.13
N SER A 31 11.40 21.08 -6.02
CA SER A 31 11.83 21.92 -7.13
C SER A 31 13.28 21.66 -7.56
N LYS A 32 14.08 21.05 -6.67
CA LYS A 32 15.46 20.61 -6.93
C LYS A 32 15.56 19.16 -7.40
N SER A 33 14.43 18.46 -7.56
CA SER A 33 14.43 17.09 -8.06
C SER A 33 14.81 17.06 -9.53
N ASN A 34 15.80 16.23 -9.88
CA ASN A 34 16.12 15.90 -11.28
C ASN A 34 15.11 14.92 -11.91
N TYR A 35 14.07 14.51 -11.18
CA TYR A 35 13.02 13.60 -11.63
C TYR A 35 11.68 14.31 -11.77
N PRO A 36 10.91 14.00 -12.83
CA PRO A 36 9.58 14.60 -13.03
C PRO A 36 8.62 14.16 -11.94
N LEU A 37 7.80 15.10 -11.45
CA LEU A 37 6.70 14.81 -10.56
C LEU A 37 5.55 14.18 -11.36
N VAL A 38 4.99 13.09 -10.85
CA VAL A 38 3.87 12.38 -11.46
C VAL A 38 2.78 12.18 -10.42
N GLU A 39 1.52 12.39 -10.81
CA GLU A 39 0.39 12.11 -9.95
C GLU A 39 0.19 10.60 -9.76
N LEU A 40 -0.10 10.18 -8.52
CA LEU A 40 -0.34 8.79 -8.16
C LEU A 40 -1.41 8.11 -9.03
N LYS A 41 -2.49 8.82 -9.34
CA LYS A 41 -3.58 8.31 -10.17
C LYS A 41 -3.13 7.91 -11.59
N ASN A 42 -2.00 8.43 -12.07
CA ASN A 42 -1.46 8.11 -13.40
C ASN A 42 -0.62 6.83 -13.39
N ILE A 43 -0.16 6.39 -12.20
CA ILE A 43 0.71 5.22 -12.04
C ILE A 43 0.07 4.09 -11.22
N LEU A 44 -0.99 4.38 -10.46
CA LEU A 44 -1.72 3.42 -9.64
C LEU A 44 -3.17 3.25 -10.10
N ASP A 45 -3.62 2.00 -10.14
CA ASP A 45 -5.02 1.60 -10.24
C ASP A 45 -5.59 1.31 -8.86
N TYR A 46 -6.84 1.70 -8.66
CA TYR A 46 -7.58 1.40 -7.44
C TYR A 46 -8.44 0.14 -7.63
N GLU A 47 -8.32 -0.79 -6.69
CA GLU A 47 -9.18 -1.95 -6.58
C GLU A 47 -9.93 -1.93 -5.24
N GLN A 48 -11.25 -2.10 -5.31
CA GLN A 48 -12.07 -2.20 -4.11
C GLN A 48 -11.84 -3.54 -3.40
N PRO A 49 -11.73 -3.55 -2.06
CA PRO A 49 -11.35 -4.74 -1.30
C PRO A 49 -12.50 -5.75 -1.08
N LYS A 50 -13.73 -5.42 -1.48
CA LYS A 50 -14.95 -6.19 -1.15
C LYS A 50 -14.88 -7.68 -1.53
N LYS A 51 -14.17 -8.02 -2.60
CA LYS A 51 -13.96 -9.40 -3.06
C LYS A 51 -13.11 -10.24 -2.08
N TYR A 52 -12.39 -9.57 -1.19
CA TYR A 52 -11.37 -10.16 -0.32
C TYR A 52 -11.74 -10.11 1.16
N ILE A 53 -12.96 -9.71 1.48
CA ILE A 53 -13.43 -9.68 2.86
C ILE A 53 -13.59 -11.11 3.38
N VAL A 54 -13.10 -11.36 4.58
CA VAL A 54 -13.31 -12.63 5.31
C VAL A 54 -14.80 -12.84 5.61
N SER A 55 -15.25 -14.09 5.50
CA SER A 55 -16.65 -14.45 5.77
C SER A 55 -16.94 -14.63 7.26
N ASN A 56 -15.92 -14.95 8.05
CA ASN A 56 -16.05 -15.16 9.49
C ASN A 56 -14.86 -14.59 10.27
N THR A 57 -14.93 -14.69 11.60
CA THR A 57 -13.92 -14.17 12.54
C THR A 57 -13.12 -15.27 13.23
N ASN A 58 -13.08 -16.49 12.66
CA ASN A 58 -12.26 -17.57 13.18
C ASN A 58 -10.82 -17.37 12.72
N TYR A 59 -10.01 -16.75 13.58
CA TYR A 59 -8.60 -16.48 13.31
C TYR A 59 -7.71 -17.32 14.20
N SER A 60 -6.62 -17.84 13.63
CA SER A 60 -5.63 -18.63 14.36
C SER A 60 -4.25 -18.43 13.73
N ASP A 61 -3.21 -18.35 14.55
CA ASP A 61 -1.82 -18.27 14.07
C ASP A 61 -1.37 -19.54 13.32
N ASN A 62 -2.15 -20.63 13.39
CA ASN A 62 -1.92 -21.87 12.65
C ASN A 62 -2.45 -21.82 11.21
N PHE A 63 -3.21 -20.79 10.83
CA PHE A 63 -3.74 -20.64 9.48
C PHE A 63 -2.77 -19.88 8.57
N ALA A 64 -2.93 -20.06 7.26
CA ALA A 64 -1.93 -19.60 6.29
C ALA A 64 -2.17 -18.18 5.76
N ILE A 65 -3.43 -17.75 5.64
CA ILE A 65 -3.76 -16.52 4.91
C ILE A 65 -3.90 -15.35 5.89
N PRO A 66 -3.01 -14.34 5.86
CA PRO A 66 -3.12 -13.18 6.74
C PRO A 66 -4.36 -12.35 6.41
N VAL A 67 -5.00 -11.83 7.46
CA VAL A 67 -6.15 -10.93 7.38
C VAL A 67 -5.68 -9.52 7.75
N LEU A 68 -5.74 -8.60 6.79
CA LEU A 68 -5.34 -7.21 6.99
C LEU A 68 -6.50 -6.38 7.57
N THR A 69 -6.19 -5.43 8.45
CA THR A 69 -7.17 -4.47 8.98
C THR A 69 -6.63 -3.04 8.92
N ALA A 70 -7.55 -2.09 8.79
CA ALA A 70 -7.29 -0.68 9.10
C ALA A 70 -7.02 -0.53 10.61
N GLY A 71 -6.21 0.46 10.99
CA GLY A 71 -5.89 0.76 12.39
C GLY A 71 -4.47 0.42 12.86
N LYS A 72 -4.29 0.30 14.19
CA LYS A 72 -2.97 0.20 14.85
C LYS A 72 -2.20 -1.09 14.50
N THR A 73 -2.90 -2.20 14.31
CA THR A 73 -2.28 -3.49 14.01
C THR A 73 -2.64 -3.86 12.58
N PHE A 74 -1.64 -3.99 11.69
CA PHE A 74 -1.90 -4.24 10.28
C PHE A 74 -2.46 -5.64 10.00
N ILE A 75 -1.81 -6.66 10.55
CA ILE A 75 -2.24 -8.06 10.46
C ILE A 75 -3.10 -8.35 11.69
N LEU A 76 -4.38 -8.63 11.47
CA LEU A 76 -5.34 -8.95 12.53
C LEU A 76 -5.16 -10.38 13.06
N GLY A 77 -4.72 -11.29 12.19
CA GLY A 77 -4.61 -12.73 12.40
C GLY A 77 -4.57 -13.45 11.06
N TYR A 78 -4.76 -14.76 11.06
CA TYR A 78 -4.79 -15.58 9.83
C TYR A 78 -6.10 -16.35 9.73
N THR A 79 -6.55 -16.65 8.52
CA THR A 79 -7.78 -17.40 8.21
C THR A 79 -7.48 -18.67 7.40
N ASP A 80 -8.30 -19.68 7.58
CA ASP A 80 -8.32 -20.94 6.81
C ASP A 80 -9.14 -20.84 5.51
N GLU A 81 -9.78 -19.69 5.25
CA GLU A 81 -10.52 -19.47 4.01
C GLU A 81 -9.61 -19.58 2.78
N ASN A 82 -10.03 -20.43 1.84
CA ASN A 82 -9.30 -20.70 0.59
C ASN A 82 -9.89 -19.97 -0.64
N PHE A 83 -10.88 -19.09 -0.42
CA PHE A 83 -11.58 -18.35 -1.46
C PHE A 83 -11.52 -16.84 -1.20
N GLY A 84 -11.73 -16.03 -2.24
CA GLY A 84 -11.69 -14.57 -2.12
C GLY A 84 -10.34 -14.09 -1.56
N ILE A 85 -9.24 -14.74 -1.93
CA ILE A 85 -7.89 -14.33 -1.54
C ILE A 85 -7.37 -13.35 -2.58
N PHE A 86 -6.79 -12.25 -2.13
CA PHE A 86 -6.01 -11.40 -3.01
C PHE A 86 -4.68 -12.10 -3.31
N ASN A 87 -4.44 -12.41 -4.58
CA ASN A 87 -3.32 -13.25 -5.02
C ASN A 87 -2.44 -12.62 -6.11
N ASN A 88 -2.53 -11.30 -6.28
CA ASN A 88 -1.74 -10.57 -7.28
C ASN A 88 -0.88 -9.45 -6.63
N PRO A 89 -0.02 -9.78 -5.65
CA PRO A 89 0.96 -8.85 -5.13
C PRO A 89 2.04 -8.51 -6.18
N PRO A 90 2.86 -7.46 -5.98
CA PRO A 90 2.82 -6.52 -4.86
C PRO A 90 1.76 -5.42 -5.01
N VAL A 91 1.27 -4.91 -3.88
CA VAL A 91 0.31 -3.79 -3.82
C VAL A 91 0.64 -2.83 -2.69
N ILE A 92 0.07 -1.63 -2.80
CA ILE A 92 0.02 -0.67 -1.71
C ILE A 92 -1.36 -0.74 -1.07
N ILE A 93 -1.38 -0.91 0.25
CA ILE A 93 -2.57 -0.75 1.06
C ILE A 93 -2.58 0.64 1.64
N PHE A 94 -3.67 1.36 1.41
CA PHE A 94 -3.90 2.69 1.97
C PHE A 94 -5.14 2.67 2.88
N ASP A 95 -4.95 3.03 4.14
CA ASP A 95 -6.04 3.23 5.11
C ASP A 95 -6.46 4.70 5.09
N ASP A 96 -7.71 4.99 4.69
CA ASP A 96 -8.18 6.37 4.56
C ASP A 96 -8.57 7.04 5.88
N PHE A 97 -8.70 6.27 6.96
CA PHE A 97 -8.92 6.81 8.31
C PHE A 97 -7.60 7.18 9.00
N THR A 98 -6.60 6.32 8.92
CA THR A 98 -5.31 6.54 9.60
C THR A 98 -4.24 7.15 8.71
N THR A 99 -4.49 7.23 7.40
CA THR A 99 -3.51 7.60 6.37
C THR A 99 -2.28 6.67 6.29
N ALA A 100 -2.34 5.50 6.95
CA ALA A 100 -1.28 4.52 6.91
C ALA A 100 -1.12 3.95 5.49
N ILE A 101 0.13 3.80 5.07
CA ILE A 101 0.52 3.26 3.77
C ILE A 101 1.40 2.05 4.03
N GLN A 102 1.03 0.90 3.49
CA GLN A 102 1.77 -0.35 3.68
C GLN A 102 2.00 -1.03 2.34
N PHE A 103 3.21 -1.54 2.14
CA PHE A 103 3.56 -2.35 0.98
C PHE A 103 3.31 -3.83 1.32
N VAL A 104 2.59 -4.52 0.47
CA VAL A 104 2.23 -5.93 0.66
C VAL A 104 2.68 -6.74 -0.54
N ASP A 105 3.56 -7.70 -0.30
CA ASP A 105 4.13 -8.61 -1.29
C ASP A 105 3.66 -10.07 -1.12
N PHE A 106 2.72 -10.31 -0.20
CA PHE A 106 2.13 -11.62 0.08
C PHE A 106 0.63 -11.67 -0.21
N ASN A 107 0.07 -12.87 -0.30
CA ASN A 107 -1.38 -13.07 -0.48
C ASN A 107 -2.14 -12.77 0.81
N PHE A 108 -3.32 -12.17 0.72
CA PHE A 108 -4.07 -11.77 1.91
C PHE A 108 -5.59 -11.75 1.71
N LYS A 109 -6.31 -11.66 2.82
CA LYS A 109 -7.70 -11.20 2.89
C LYS A 109 -7.79 -9.92 3.73
N VAL A 110 -8.94 -9.26 3.73
CA VAL A 110 -9.17 -8.05 4.55
C VAL A 110 -10.30 -8.27 5.54
N LYS A 111 -10.26 -7.54 6.65
CA LYS A 111 -11.33 -7.53 7.66
C LYS A 111 -12.58 -6.79 7.18
N SER A 112 -12.40 -5.67 6.47
CA SER A 112 -13.47 -4.78 6.02
C SER A 112 -13.07 -4.05 4.75
N ASP A 113 -13.99 -3.27 4.18
CA ASP A 113 -13.74 -2.47 2.98
C ASP A 113 -13.10 -1.10 3.22
N ALA A 114 -12.63 -0.84 4.44
CA ALA A 114 -11.96 0.41 4.81
C ALA A 114 -10.60 0.60 4.12
N LEU A 115 -9.96 -0.48 3.68
CA LEU A 115 -8.65 -0.42 3.02
C LEU A 115 -8.78 -0.19 1.51
N LYS A 116 -7.91 0.62 0.94
CA LYS A 116 -7.78 0.79 -0.51
C LYS A 116 -6.60 -0.02 -1.02
N ILE A 117 -6.85 -0.88 -2.00
CA ILE A 117 -5.81 -1.66 -2.68
C ILE A 117 -5.36 -0.88 -3.91
N LEU A 118 -4.12 -0.43 -3.94
CA LEU A 118 -3.54 0.32 -5.05
C LEU A 118 -2.50 -0.55 -5.77
N LYS A 119 -2.76 -0.81 -7.06
CA LYS A 119 -1.91 -1.63 -7.93
C LYS A 119 -1.11 -0.74 -8.86
N ILE A 120 0.09 -1.15 -9.22
CA ILE A 120 0.84 -0.46 -10.28
C ILE A 120 0.16 -0.73 -11.62
N LYS A 121 -0.11 0.32 -12.39
CA LYS A 121 -0.72 0.26 -13.72
C LYS A 121 0.16 -0.44 -14.74
N ASP A 122 1.45 -0.11 -14.72
CA ASP A 122 2.42 -0.58 -15.71
C ASP A 122 3.78 -0.84 -15.05
N ASN A 123 4.02 -2.12 -14.73
CA ASN A 123 5.25 -2.60 -14.10
C ASN A 123 6.47 -2.53 -15.02
N THR A 124 6.29 -2.30 -16.33
CA THR A 124 7.40 -2.12 -17.29
C THR A 124 7.93 -0.69 -17.29
N LYS A 125 7.10 0.26 -16.85
CA LYS A 125 7.44 1.69 -16.82
C LYS A 125 7.69 2.21 -15.42
N THR A 126 7.17 1.54 -14.38
CA THR A 126 7.21 2.01 -13.00
C THR A 126 7.69 0.90 -12.08
N ASN A 127 8.80 1.16 -11.38
CA ASN A 127 9.24 0.32 -10.28
C ASN A 127 9.11 1.12 -8.97
N ILE A 128 8.14 0.77 -8.14
CA ILE A 128 7.96 1.40 -6.83
C ILE A 128 8.76 0.61 -5.80
N LYS A 129 9.90 1.16 -5.37
CA LYS A 129 10.63 0.67 -4.20
C LYS A 129 10.19 1.48 -2.98
N PHE A 130 9.42 0.85 -2.08
CA PHE A 130 9.10 1.42 -0.79
C PHE A 130 10.31 1.29 0.13
N TYR A 131 11.02 2.39 0.36
CA TYR A 131 12.03 2.46 1.41
C TYR A 131 11.33 2.82 2.72
N MET A 132 10.87 1.81 3.47
CA MET A 132 10.58 2.00 4.88
C MET A 132 11.90 1.97 5.64
N LYS A 133 12.33 3.10 6.18
CA LYS A 133 13.45 3.14 7.13
C LYS A 133 12.87 2.76 8.50
N SER A 134 13.29 1.61 9.03
CA SER A 134 13.02 1.16 10.40
C SER A 134 13.60 2.11 11.43
#